data_AF-A0A3A0V4I1-F1
#
_entry.id   AF-A0A3A0V4I1-F1
#
_cell.length_a   1.000
_cell.length_b   1.000
_cell.length_c   1.000
_cell.angle_alpha   90.00
_cell.angle_beta   90.00
_cell.angle_gamma   90.00
#
_symmetry.space_group_name_H-M   'P 1'
#
loop_
_entity.id
_entity.type
_entity.pdbx_description
1 polymer ?
#
loop_
_entity_poly.entity_id
_entity_poly.type
_entity_poly.pdbx_seq_one_letter_code
_entity_poly.pdbx_strand_id
1 'polypeptide(L)'
;KLLIPILIIIGIIIGVMYALSLRANTDELKNITEKESFVYASDMRDYTKGAFIAMEDERFYKHHGFDVKGTSRALFSTLSDKSVQGGSTITQQVVKNYYYDNEQSITRKIKELFVAHRVEKEYDKNEILSFYMNNIYYGSDQYTIESAANHYFGVTTDKNNPNLPQISVLQ
;
A
#
# COMPACT_ATOMS: atom_id res chain seq x y z
N LYS A 1 -38.26 -6.15 13.15
CA LYS A 1 -37.98 -5.86 14.58
C LYS A 1 -36.51 -6.14 14.97
N LEU A 2 -35.81 -7.11 14.36
CA LEU A 2 -34.37 -7.34 14.60
C LEU A 2 -33.39 -6.40 13.86
N LEU A 3 -33.83 -5.66 12.85
CA LEU A 3 -32.96 -4.83 12.01
C LEU A 3 -32.31 -3.66 12.77
N ILE A 4 -33.08 -2.98 13.61
CA ILE A 4 -32.62 -1.84 14.42
C ILE A 4 -31.51 -2.25 15.40
N PRO A 5 -31.65 -3.29 16.25
CA PRO A 5 -30.58 -3.68 17.16
C PRO A 5 -29.31 -4.15 16.42
N ILE A 6 -29.43 -4.79 15.25
CA ILE A 6 -28.27 -5.18 14.43
C ILE A 6 -27.49 -3.95 13.95
N LEU A 7 -28.18 -2.92 13.46
CA LEU A 7 -27.54 -1.69 13.00
C LEU A 7 -26.84 -0.94 14.14
N ILE A 8 -27.43 -0.95 15.35
CA ILE A 8 -26.80 -0.35 16.54
C ILE A 8 -25.50 -1.09 16.87
N ILE A 9 -25.51 -2.43 16.88
CA ILE A 9 -24.31 -3.24 17.14
C ILE A 9 -23.23 -2.97 16.09
N ILE A 10 -23.59 -2.93 14.81
CA ILE A 10 -22.64 -2.60 13.73
C ILE A 10 -22.04 -1.21 13.93
N GLY A 11 -22.86 -0.22 14.29
CA GLY A 11 -22.40 1.14 14.58
C GLY A 11 -21.40 1.18 15.75
N ILE A 12 -21.68 0.44 16.83
CA ILE A 12 -20.77 0.32 17.98
C ILE A 12 -19.46 -0.32 17.55
N ILE A 13 -19.51 -1.44 16.80
CA ILE A 13 -18.31 -2.11 16.29
C ILE A 13 -17.49 -1.13 15.44
N ILE A 14 -18.11 -0.47 14.46
CA ILE A 14 -17.44 0.52 13.60
C ILE A 14 -16.80 1.64 14.43
N GLY A 15 -17.50 2.18 15.43
CA GLY A 15 -16.98 3.22 16.31
C GLY A 15 -15.77 2.75 17.13
N VAL A 16 -15.83 1.54 17.69
CA VAL A 16 -14.70 0.92 18.40
C VAL A 16 -13.52 0.69 17.44
N MET A 17 -13.78 0.19 16.24
CA MET A 17 -12.74 -0.04 15.23
C MET A 17 -12.07 1.26 14.80
N TYR A 18 -12.84 2.34 14.62
CA TYR A 18 -12.31 3.67 14.37
C TYR A 18 -11.43 4.14 15.52
N ALA A 19 -11.89 4.05 16.77
CA ALA A 19 -11.10 4.43 17.94
C ALA A 19 -9.79 3.63 18.06
N LEU A 20 -9.82 2.32 17.78
CA LEU A 20 -8.62 1.48 17.75
C LEU A 20 -7.67 1.87 16.61
N SER A 21 -8.19 2.32 15.46
CA SER A 21 -7.38 2.81 14.35
C SER A 21 -6.61 4.09 14.70
N LEU A 22 -7.09 4.88 15.67
CA LEU A 22 -6.41 6.11 16.12
C LEU A 22 -5.08 5.84 16.84
N ARG A 23 -4.83 4.59 17.25
CA ARG A 23 -3.55 4.19 17.84
C ARG A 23 -2.39 4.20 16.85
N ALA A 24 -2.67 4.08 15.55
CA ALA A 24 -1.65 4.22 14.51
C ALA A 24 -1.35 5.71 14.31
N ASN A 25 -0.09 6.09 14.53
CA ASN A 25 0.39 7.45 14.27
C ASN A 25 0.95 7.54 12.85
N THR A 26 0.29 8.29 11.99
CA THR A 26 0.60 8.42 10.57
C THR A 26 1.94 9.10 10.30
N ASP A 27 2.42 9.96 11.21
CA ASP A 27 3.74 10.58 11.12
C ASP A 27 4.90 9.58 11.13
N GLU A 28 4.71 8.39 11.73
CA GLU A 28 5.74 7.35 11.80
C GLU A 28 6.15 6.82 10.42
N LEU A 29 5.30 6.97 9.39
CA LEU A 29 5.64 6.60 8.01
C LEU A 29 6.87 7.35 7.49
N LYS A 30 7.14 8.56 8.01
CA LYS A 30 8.35 9.32 7.67
C LYS A 30 9.63 8.59 8.06
N ASN A 31 9.60 7.69 9.04
CA ASN A 31 10.78 6.86 9.38
C ASN A 31 11.22 5.97 8.21
N ILE A 32 10.33 5.67 7.24
CA ILE A 32 10.69 4.93 6.03
C ILE A 32 11.68 5.75 5.18
N THR A 33 11.62 7.08 5.21
CA THR A 33 12.52 7.96 4.44
C THR A 33 13.94 7.97 5.00
N GLU A 34 14.15 7.44 6.21
CA GLU A 34 15.47 7.36 6.84
C GLU A 34 16.28 6.13 6.41
N LYS A 35 15.67 5.21 5.64
CA LYS A 35 16.39 4.04 5.11
C LYS A 35 17.49 4.48 4.14
N GLU A 36 18.68 3.89 4.26
CA GLU A 36 19.86 4.24 3.46
C GLU A 36 19.59 4.17 1.94
N SER A 37 18.85 3.15 1.51
CA SER A 37 18.47 2.91 0.12
C SER A 37 17.08 3.45 -0.22
N PHE A 38 16.62 4.49 0.47
CA PHE A 38 15.35 5.13 0.15
C PHE A 38 15.45 5.96 -1.12
N VAL A 39 14.49 5.77 -2.03
CA VAL A 39 14.34 6.60 -3.24
C VAL A 39 12.91 7.09 -3.32
N TYR A 40 12.72 8.40 -3.54
CA TYR A 40 11.38 8.95 -3.77
C TYR A 40 10.82 8.46 -5.10
N ALA A 41 9.52 8.14 -5.12
CA ALA A 41 8.83 7.77 -6.34
C ALA A 41 8.93 8.87 -7.42
N SER A 42 8.96 10.15 -7.02
CA SER A 42 9.19 11.27 -7.94
C SER A 42 10.54 11.21 -8.66
N ASP A 43 11.54 10.59 -8.05
CA ASP A 43 12.89 10.40 -8.60
C ASP A 43 13.05 9.09 -9.37
N MET A 44 12.00 8.26 -9.40
CA MET A 44 11.96 7.08 -10.24
C MET A 44 11.41 7.39 -11.63
N ARG A 45 11.82 6.56 -12.61
CA ARG A 45 11.21 6.55 -13.94
C ARG A 45 9.73 6.15 -13.87
N ASP A 46 8.92 6.70 -14.76
CA ASP A 46 7.47 6.47 -14.74
C ASP A 46 7.08 5.02 -14.96
N TYR A 47 7.85 4.28 -15.76
CA TYR A 47 7.61 2.86 -15.97
C TYR A 47 7.90 2.02 -14.72
N THR A 48 8.85 2.44 -13.87
CA THR A 48 9.18 1.76 -12.62
C THR A 48 8.01 1.84 -11.65
N LYS A 49 7.50 3.06 -11.40
CA LYS A 49 6.27 3.28 -10.61
C LYS A 49 5.06 2.60 -11.24
N GLY A 50 4.94 2.74 -12.56
CA GLY A 50 3.83 2.24 -13.36
C GLY A 50 3.67 0.74 -13.28
N ALA A 51 4.76 -0.02 -13.17
CA ALA A 51 4.72 -1.48 -13.01
C ALA A 51 3.99 -1.88 -11.71
N PHE A 52 4.34 -1.27 -10.57
CA PHE A 52 3.67 -1.54 -9.30
C PHE A 52 2.21 -1.08 -9.31
N ILE A 53 1.94 0.12 -9.84
CA ILE A 53 0.57 0.63 -9.96
C ILE A 53 -0.28 -0.29 -10.83
N ALA A 54 0.23 -0.72 -11.99
CA ALA A 54 -0.53 -1.58 -12.89
C ALA A 54 -0.83 -2.97 -12.29
N MET A 55 0.11 -3.52 -11.50
CA MET A 55 -0.06 -4.83 -10.87
C MET A 55 -0.95 -4.78 -9.63
N GLU A 56 -0.78 -3.77 -8.78
CA GLU A 56 -1.35 -3.75 -7.43
C GLU A 56 -2.61 -2.88 -7.31
N ASP A 57 -2.66 -1.76 -8.05
CA ASP A 57 -3.68 -0.73 -7.86
C ASP A 57 -3.77 0.18 -9.10
N GLU A 58 -4.35 -0.32 -10.19
CA GLU A 58 -4.44 0.34 -11.51
C GLU A 58 -4.98 1.78 -11.43
N ARG A 59 -5.79 2.06 -10.40
CA ARG A 59 -6.45 3.35 -10.18
C ARG A 59 -5.94 4.09 -8.97
N PHE A 60 -4.72 3.80 -8.54
CA PHE A 60 -4.07 4.40 -7.38
C PHE A 60 -4.28 5.91 -7.28
N TYR A 61 -4.04 6.65 -8.37
CA TYR A 61 -4.20 8.11 -8.40
C TYR A 61 -5.65 8.62 -8.45
N LYS A 62 -6.65 7.74 -8.61
CA LYS A 62 -8.07 8.09 -8.81
C LYS A 62 -8.95 7.87 -7.58
N HIS A 63 -8.43 7.27 -6.52
CA HIS A 63 -9.17 7.03 -5.26
C HIS A 63 -8.44 7.64 -4.06
N HIS A 64 -9.08 7.60 -2.88
CA HIS A 64 -8.52 8.11 -1.62
C HIS A 64 -8.40 6.96 -0.61
N GLY A 65 -7.45 6.04 -0.81
CA GLY A 65 -7.20 4.90 0.08
C GLY A 65 -8.13 3.69 -0.07
N PHE A 66 -9.29 3.85 -0.69
CA PHE A 66 -10.23 2.74 -0.96
C PHE A 66 -10.80 2.82 -2.38
N ASP A 67 -10.55 1.80 -3.19
CA ASP A 67 -11.08 1.70 -4.55
C ASP A 67 -12.38 0.87 -4.58
N VAL A 68 -13.52 1.50 -4.28
CA VAL A 68 -14.85 0.86 -4.30
C VAL A 68 -15.10 0.12 -5.62
N LYS A 69 -14.84 0.79 -6.76
CA LYS A 69 -15.09 0.21 -8.08
C LYS A 69 -14.13 -0.96 -8.38
N GLY A 70 -12.99 -1.02 -7.70
CA GLY A 70 -11.87 -1.93 -8.01
C GLY A 70 -12.03 -3.17 -7.20
N THR A 71 -12.23 -2.97 -5.90
CA THR A 71 -12.64 -3.99 -4.95
C THR A 71 -13.94 -4.66 -5.39
N SER A 72 -14.96 -3.93 -5.88
CA SER A 72 -16.18 -4.55 -6.40
C SER A 72 -15.94 -5.38 -7.65
N ARG A 73 -15.19 -4.88 -8.65
CA ARG A 73 -14.83 -5.66 -9.85
C ARG A 73 -14.06 -6.93 -9.48
N ALA A 74 -13.05 -6.81 -8.62
CA ALA A 74 -12.24 -7.92 -8.14
C ALA A 74 -13.11 -8.97 -7.42
N LEU A 75 -14.05 -8.54 -6.57
CA LEU A 75 -14.96 -9.45 -5.88
C LEU A 75 -15.85 -10.23 -6.87
N PHE A 76 -16.41 -9.56 -7.87
CA PHE A 76 -17.22 -10.24 -8.90
C PHE A 76 -16.40 -11.18 -9.77
N SER A 77 -15.16 -10.80 -10.14
CA SER A 77 -14.27 -11.68 -10.91
C SER A 77 -13.77 -12.88 -10.08
N THR A 78 -13.63 -12.75 -8.76
CA THR A 78 -13.26 -13.88 -7.86
C THR A 78 -14.33 -14.96 -7.84
N LEU A 79 -15.59 -14.54 -7.94
CA LEU A 79 -16.72 -15.47 -7.92
C LEU A 79 -16.88 -16.17 -9.27
N SER A 80 -16.36 -15.60 -10.36
CA SER A 80 -16.38 -16.20 -11.70
C SER A 80 -15.11 -16.98 -12.05
N ASP A 81 -13.94 -16.55 -11.57
CA ASP A 81 -12.63 -17.16 -11.79
C ASP A 81 -11.90 -17.39 -10.46
N LYS A 82 -11.30 -18.58 -10.27
CA LYS A 82 -10.61 -18.99 -9.02
C LYS A 82 -9.35 -18.18 -8.67
N SER A 83 -9.02 -17.13 -9.42
CA SER A 83 -7.83 -16.31 -9.19
C SER A 83 -8.20 -14.85 -9.00
N VAL A 84 -8.27 -14.42 -7.75
CA VAL A 84 -8.20 -12.99 -7.40
C VAL A 84 -7.15 -12.77 -6.33
N GLN A 85 -5.99 -12.33 -6.78
CA GLN A 85 -5.09 -11.50 -6.00
C GLN A 85 -5.54 -10.03 -6.10
N GLY A 86 -5.23 -9.22 -5.10
CA GLY A 86 -5.23 -7.75 -5.28
C GLY A 86 -6.53 -7.00 -4.98
N GLY A 87 -7.21 -7.28 -3.86
CA GLY A 87 -8.35 -6.46 -3.42
C GLY A 87 -7.98 -5.20 -2.62
N SER A 88 -6.71 -5.05 -2.23
CA SER A 88 -6.23 -3.95 -1.36
C SER A 88 -5.48 -2.91 -2.19
N THR A 89 -5.79 -1.63 -1.95
CA THR A 89 -5.07 -0.51 -2.56
C THR A 89 -3.63 -0.43 -2.05
N ILE A 90 -2.74 0.24 -2.79
CA ILE A 90 -1.35 0.48 -2.35
C ILE A 90 -1.31 1.12 -0.96
N THR A 91 -2.18 2.10 -0.69
CA THR A 91 -2.28 2.77 0.62
C THR A 91 -2.61 1.80 1.75
N GLN A 92 -3.53 0.85 1.52
CA GLN A 92 -3.83 -0.19 2.52
C GLN A 92 -2.64 -1.12 2.73
N GLN A 93 -1.88 -1.41 1.66
CA GLN A 93 -0.68 -2.22 1.78
C GLN A 93 0.42 -1.52 2.59
N VAL A 94 0.62 -0.20 2.42
CA VAL A 94 1.52 0.60 3.27
C VAL A 94 1.12 0.45 4.74
N VAL A 95 -0.15 0.71 5.04
CA VAL A 95 -0.68 0.63 6.40
C VAL A 95 -0.54 -0.76 6.99
N LYS A 96 -0.87 -1.79 6.20
CA LYS A 96 -0.71 -3.19 6.60
C LYS A 96 0.74 -3.48 6.97
N ASN A 97 1.67 -3.21 6.06
CA ASN A 97 3.07 -3.59 6.20
C ASN A 97 3.80 -2.80 7.30
N TYR A 98 3.33 -1.59 7.63
CA TYR A 98 3.95 -0.76 8.66
C TYR A 98 3.37 -0.99 10.06
N TYR A 99 2.04 -1.05 10.21
CA TYR A 99 1.41 -1.01 11.53
C TYR A 99 0.91 -2.37 12.05
N TYR A 100 0.80 -3.39 11.20
CA TYR A 100 0.13 -4.62 11.58
C TYR A 100 0.90 -5.88 11.17
N ASP A 101 0.92 -6.86 12.07
CA ASP A 101 1.44 -8.18 11.76
C ASP A 101 0.60 -8.91 10.70
N ASN A 102 1.17 -9.95 10.11
CA ASN A 102 0.59 -10.73 9.02
C ASN A 102 -0.68 -11.52 9.38
N GLU A 103 -1.23 -11.39 10.59
CA GLU A 103 -2.44 -12.08 11.03
C GLU A 103 -3.68 -11.63 10.24
N GLN A 104 -4.22 -12.49 9.38
CA GLN A 104 -5.37 -12.15 8.56
C GLN A 104 -6.68 -12.17 9.36
N SER A 105 -7.22 -10.99 9.69
CA SER A 105 -8.54 -10.85 10.31
C SER A 105 -9.35 -9.70 9.71
N ILE A 106 -10.69 -9.84 9.71
CA ILE A 106 -11.62 -8.81 9.24
C ILE A 106 -11.50 -7.54 10.10
N THR A 107 -11.29 -7.68 11.40
CA THR A 107 -11.08 -6.55 12.31
C THR A 107 -9.82 -5.77 11.94
N ARG A 108 -8.69 -6.45 11.69
CA ARG A 108 -7.48 -5.79 11.16
C ARG A 108 -7.78 -5.06 9.84
N LYS A 109 -8.50 -5.70 8.92
CA LYS A 109 -8.84 -5.11 7.63
C LYS A 109 -9.67 -3.82 7.76
N ILE A 110 -10.61 -3.77 8.71
CA ILE A 110 -11.39 -2.55 8.98
C ILE A 110 -10.49 -1.44 9.55
N LYS A 111 -9.55 -1.76 10.46
CA LYS A 111 -8.58 -0.77 10.96
C LYS A 111 -7.72 -0.22 9.83
N GLU A 112 -7.24 -1.07 8.94
CA GLU A 112 -6.46 -0.65 7.76
C GLU A 112 -7.22 0.39 6.92
N LEU A 113 -8.52 0.21 6.70
CA LEU A 113 -9.33 1.17 5.94
C LEU A 113 -9.35 2.54 6.60
N PHE A 114 -9.52 2.60 7.92
CA PHE A 114 -9.52 3.87 8.66
C PHE A 114 -8.16 4.55 8.66
N VAL A 115 -7.08 3.79 8.88
CA VAL A 115 -5.73 4.35 8.85
C VAL A 115 -5.34 4.76 7.43
N ALA A 116 -5.68 3.98 6.40
CA ALA A 116 -5.39 4.33 5.00
C ALA A 116 -6.10 5.63 4.59
N HIS A 117 -7.32 5.84 5.04
CA HIS A 117 -8.03 7.11 4.84
C HIS A 117 -7.34 8.29 5.53
N ARG A 118 -6.75 8.08 6.71
CA ARG A 118 -5.96 9.11 7.41
C ARG A 118 -4.66 9.41 6.67
N VAL A 119 -3.95 8.37 6.22
CA VAL A 119 -2.73 8.49 5.41
C VAL A 119 -3.00 9.33 4.15
N GLU A 120 -4.10 9.05 3.43
CA GLU A 120 -4.47 9.77 2.20
C GLU A 120 -4.91 11.23 2.41
N LYS A 121 -5.19 11.61 3.66
CA LYS A 121 -5.44 13.01 4.02
C LYS A 121 -4.16 13.77 4.36
N GLU A 122 -3.13 13.06 4.79
CA GLU A 122 -1.89 13.65 5.31
C GLU A 122 -0.79 13.68 4.26
N TYR A 123 -0.73 12.66 3.41
CA TYR A 123 0.31 12.45 2.41
C TYR A 123 -0.27 12.48 1.00
N ASP A 124 0.52 13.01 0.06
CA ASP A 124 0.19 12.93 -1.35
C ASP A 124 0.45 11.52 -1.93
N LYS A 125 -0.02 11.30 -3.15
CA LYS A 125 0.08 9.99 -3.80
C LYS A 125 1.52 9.55 -4.07
N ASN A 126 2.42 10.47 -4.37
CA ASN A 126 3.82 10.12 -4.61
C ASN A 126 4.54 9.81 -3.30
N GLU A 127 4.22 10.48 -2.21
CA GLU A 127 4.72 10.14 -0.86
C GLU A 127 4.25 8.74 -0.46
N ILE A 128 2.96 8.45 -0.59
CA ILE A 128 2.39 7.12 -0.28
C ILE A 128 3.05 6.02 -1.13
N LEU A 129 3.24 6.28 -2.42
CA LEU A 129 3.90 5.34 -3.32
C LEU A 129 5.38 5.15 -2.92
N SER A 130 6.05 6.21 -2.47
CA SER A 130 7.42 6.12 -1.94
C SER A 130 7.46 5.26 -0.69
N PHE A 131 6.54 5.44 0.26
CA PHE A 131 6.44 4.58 1.45
C PHE A 131 6.20 3.11 1.07
N TYR A 132 5.36 2.85 0.08
CA TYR A 132 5.09 1.50 -0.40
C TYR A 132 6.36 0.86 -0.99
N MET A 133 6.94 1.48 -2.01
CA MET A 133 8.08 0.90 -2.74
C MET A 133 9.33 0.77 -1.87
N ASN A 134 9.41 1.51 -0.76
CA ASN A 134 10.50 1.44 0.21
C ASN A 134 10.16 0.67 1.50
N ASN A 135 9.03 -0.04 1.56
CA ASN A 135 8.63 -0.80 2.75
C ASN A 135 7.82 -2.07 2.43
N ILE A 136 8.25 -2.81 1.41
CA ILE A 136 7.73 -4.16 1.11
C ILE A 136 8.89 -5.14 0.99
N TYR A 137 8.64 -6.42 1.26
CA TYR A 137 9.65 -7.47 1.13
C TYR A 137 9.83 -7.86 -0.34
N TYR A 138 11.04 -7.71 -0.86
CA TYR A 138 11.41 -8.05 -2.24
C TYR A 138 12.13 -9.40 -2.36
N GLY A 139 12.37 -10.10 -1.25
CA GLY A 139 13.25 -11.27 -1.20
C GLY A 139 14.67 -10.92 -0.74
N SER A 140 15.47 -11.93 -0.38
CA SER A 140 16.89 -11.78 0.01
C SER A 140 17.16 -10.66 1.04
N ASP A 141 16.28 -10.52 2.03
CA ASP A 141 16.31 -9.45 3.06
C ASP A 141 16.32 -8.02 2.50
N GLN A 142 15.78 -7.82 1.29
CA GLN A 142 15.61 -6.52 0.66
C GLN A 142 14.21 -5.98 0.95
N TYR A 143 14.16 -4.73 1.45
CA TYR A 143 12.92 -4.07 1.86
C TYR A 143 12.69 -2.71 1.18
N THR A 144 13.61 -2.27 0.33
CA THR A 144 13.44 -1.11 -0.55
C THR A 144 13.62 -1.54 -2.00
N ILE A 145 12.94 -0.86 -2.91
CA ILE A 145 13.07 -1.16 -4.34
C ILE A 145 14.51 -0.93 -4.83
N GLU A 146 15.17 0.11 -4.32
CA GLU A 146 16.55 0.43 -4.71
C GLU A 146 17.51 -0.66 -4.23
N SER A 147 17.36 -1.15 -2.99
CA SER A 147 18.22 -2.23 -2.51
C SER A 147 17.99 -3.52 -3.27
N ALA A 148 16.73 -3.83 -3.63
CA ALA A 148 16.39 -4.97 -4.48
C ALA A 148 16.97 -4.84 -5.91
N ALA A 149 16.82 -3.67 -6.54
CA ALA A 149 17.34 -3.41 -7.88
C ALA A 149 18.87 -3.56 -7.94
N ASN A 150 19.56 -3.02 -6.93
CA ASN A 150 21.01 -3.15 -6.78
C ASN A 150 21.42 -4.60 -6.55
N HIS A 151 20.73 -5.31 -5.66
CA HIS A 151 21.05 -6.69 -5.28
C HIS A 151 20.87 -7.68 -6.43
N TYR A 152 19.74 -7.62 -7.15
CA TYR A 152 19.39 -8.61 -8.18
C TYR A 152 19.96 -8.28 -9.56
N PHE A 153 20.09 -7.00 -9.90
CA PHE A 153 20.37 -6.58 -11.27
C PHE A 153 21.56 -5.63 -11.40
N GLY A 154 22.14 -5.16 -10.29
CA GLY A 154 23.21 -4.17 -10.31
C GLY A 154 22.81 -2.86 -10.98
N VAL A 155 21.53 -2.47 -10.84
CA VAL A 155 20.93 -1.29 -11.46
C VAL A 155 20.29 -0.39 -10.40
N THR A 156 20.06 0.87 -10.74
CA THR A 156 19.39 1.85 -9.87
C THR A 156 17.99 2.19 -10.36
N THR A 157 17.09 2.47 -9.42
CA THR A 157 15.76 3.01 -9.65
C THR A 157 15.73 4.54 -9.61
N ASP A 158 16.75 5.18 -9.02
CA ASP A 158 16.91 6.63 -9.01
C ASP A 158 17.40 7.12 -10.38
N LYS A 159 16.56 7.89 -11.07
CA LYS A 159 16.87 8.47 -12.38
C LYS A 159 18.02 9.47 -12.35
N ASN A 160 18.36 9.98 -11.16
CA ASN A 160 19.41 10.97 -10.94
C ASN A 160 20.75 10.31 -10.56
N ASN A 161 20.77 9.01 -10.27
CA ASN A 161 22.01 8.30 -9.92
C ASN A 161 22.84 8.01 -11.19
N PRO A 162 24.05 8.59 -11.32
CA PRO A 162 24.90 8.42 -12.51
C PRO A 162 25.81 7.19 -12.44
N ASN A 163 25.90 6.53 -11.26
CA ASN A 163 26.91 5.51 -11.00
C ASN A 163 26.50 4.12 -11.47
N LEU A 164 25.19 3.90 -11.68
CA LEU A 164 24.63 2.61 -12.03
C LEU A 164 23.70 2.73 -13.25
N PRO A 165 23.61 1.67 -14.07
CA PRO A 165 22.61 1.61 -15.13
C PRO A 165 21.21 1.69 -14.54
N GLN A 166 20.27 2.24 -15.31
CA GLN A 166 18.88 2.43 -14.88
C GLN A 166 18.10 1.12 -15.01
N ILE A 167 17.25 0.82 -14.02
CA ILE A 167 16.32 -0.33 -14.08
C ILE A 167 15.41 -0.23 -15.30
N SER A 168 15.06 -1.36 -15.91
CA SER A 168 14.08 -1.46 -16.99
C SER A 168 12.86 -2.28 -16.57
N VAL A 169 11.76 -2.21 -17.33
CA VAL A 169 10.53 -2.98 -17.06
C VAL A 169 10.72 -4.50 -17.22
N LEU A 170 11.78 -4.94 -17.91
CA LEU A 170 12.00 -6.36 -18.27
C LEU A 170 12.92 -7.09 -17.29
N GLN A 171 13.43 -6.42 -16.27
CA GLN A 171 14.27 -6.96 -15.20
C GLN A 171 13.41 -7.21 -13.98
#